data_AF-A0A150GDH6-F1
#
_entry.id   AF-A0A150GDH6-F1
#
_cell.length_a   1.000
_cell.length_b   1.000
_cell.length_c   1.000
_cell.angle_alpha   90.00
_cell.angle_beta   90.00
_cell.angle_gamma   90.00
#
_symmetry.space_group_name_H-M   'P 1'
#
loop_
_entity.id
_entity.type
_entity.pdbx_description
1 polymer ?
#
loop_
_entity_poly.entity_id
_entity_poly.type
_entity_poly.pdbx_seq_one_letter_code
_entity_poly.pdbx_strand_id
1 'polypeptide(L)'
;MGREIVPESLGGGQQHVPAGSRLLLLDTTGNLHSLYHPDRVLTGCYWDVLATLPSLVPPGPLGLLGLGAGTVPRAIAAHFRCGPGGDGDSSSYVVHGWELDPGVVMAGRMYLGMAELERSGQLVVYTGDALAPTASIPGGFSGIIVDLFSKGCLLPQLTERATWESLRSRLAPIPGSRLIANLGQAPAAAQPGSPAAAAAQATGLALEALREVFEGEVSMLTVEENTLILTGPTPGPEEWPGRLPDGLRHLGAPHHWERVRGGGAVAVGGGGARTGEPERRL
;
A
#
# COMPACT_ATOMS: atom_id res chain seq x y z
N MET A 1 -37.67 3.47 -5.45
CA MET A 1 -36.95 4.70 -5.88
C MET A 1 -35.62 4.72 -5.14
N GLY A 2 -34.55 4.25 -5.78
CA GLY A 2 -33.20 4.30 -5.22
C GLY A 2 -32.66 5.72 -5.36
N ARG A 3 -32.22 6.31 -4.24
CA ARG A 3 -31.47 7.57 -4.28
C ARG A 3 -30.04 7.26 -4.69
N GLU A 4 -29.60 7.91 -5.76
CA GLU A 4 -28.21 8.01 -6.18
C GLU A 4 -27.47 8.78 -5.07
N ILE A 5 -26.62 8.08 -4.31
CA ILE A 5 -25.71 8.72 -3.37
C ILE A 5 -24.45 9.03 -4.18
N VAL A 6 -24.40 10.25 -4.72
CA VAL A 6 -23.17 10.83 -5.27
C VAL A 6 -22.33 11.27 -4.06
N PRO A 7 -21.10 10.77 -3.85
CA PRO A 7 -20.23 11.28 -2.79
C PRO A 7 -19.84 12.72 -3.12
N GLU A 8 -20.39 13.68 -2.37
CA GLU A 8 -19.93 15.06 -2.40
C GLU A 8 -18.57 15.13 -1.68
N SER A 9 -17.48 15.07 -2.44
CA SER A 9 -16.25 15.88 -2.29
C SER A 9 -15.03 15.18 -2.92
N LEU A 10 -15.04 15.05 -4.24
CA LEU A 10 -13.81 15.17 -5.01
C LEU A 10 -13.77 16.62 -5.50
N GLY A 11 -12.79 17.37 -5.05
CA GLY A 11 -12.68 18.81 -5.32
C GLY A 11 -12.78 19.16 -6.82
N GLY A 12 -13.57 20.19 -7.12
CA GLY A 12 -13.36 21.07 -8.27
C GLY A 12 -13.45 20.45 -9.65
N GLY A 13 -14.60 19.86 -10.00
CA GLY A 13 -14.97 19.51 -11.37
C GLY A 13 -15.88 18.27 -11.36
N GLN A 14 -17.06 18.36 -11.97
CA GLN A 14 -17.94 17.19 -12.12
C GLN A 14 -17.24 16.12 -12.97
N GLN A 15 -16.47 15.24 -12.35
CA GLN A 15 -15.99 14.03 -12.97
C GLN A 15 -17.15 13.02 -12.95
N HIS A 16 -17.86 12.95 -14.07
CA HIS A 16 -18.88 11.93 -14.30
C HIS A 16 -18.23 10.55 -14.13
N VAL A 17 -18.72 9.73 -13.20
CA VAL A 17 -18.30 8.33 -13.09
C VAL A 17 -18.63 7.66 -14.42
N PRO A 18 -17.65 7.12 -15.17
CA PRO A 18 -17.93 6.52 -16.48
C PRO A 18 -18.97 5.40 -16.36
N ALA A 19 -19.88 5.30 -17.33
CA ALA A 19 -20.88 4.24 -17.35
C ALA A 19 -20.19 2.86 -17.30
N GLY A 20 -20.71 1.95 -16.46
CA GLY A 20 -20.12 0.63 -16.26
C GLY A 20 -18.97 0.58 -15.25
N SER A 21 -18.57 1.70 -14.65
CA SER A 21 -17.66 1.69 -13.50
C SER A 21 -18.32 1.01 -12.30
N ARG A 22 -17.51 0.32 -11.49
CA ARG A 22 -17.97 -0.45 -10.34
C ARG A 22 -17.11 -0.11 -9.13
N LEU A 23 -17.76 0.13 -8.01
CA LEU A 23 -17.17 0.50 -6.74
C LEU A 23 -17.47 -0.62 -5.75
N LEU A 24 -16.46 -1.05 -5.00
CA LEU A 24 -16.68 -1.89 -3.83
C LEU A 24 -16.56 -1.03 -2.58
N LEU A 25 -17.66 -0.93 -1.85
CA LEU A 25 -17.71 -0.35 -0.51
C LEU A 25 -17.92 -1.49 0.47
N LEU A 26 -17.05 -1.60 1.47
CA LEU A 26 -17.24 -2.54 2.57
C LEU A 26 -17.61 -1.75 3.82
N ASP A 27 -18.27 -2.46 4.72
CA ASP A 27 -18.68 -2.00 6.05
C ASP A 27 -19.44 -0.65 6.07
N THR A 28 -19.62 -0.07 7.26
CA THR A 28 -20.37 1.18 7.45
C THR A 28 -19.49 2.42 7.38
N THR A 29 -18.16 2.28 7.19
CA THR A 29 -17.22 3.41 7.07
C THR A 29 -17.42 4.15 5.76
N GLY A 30 -17.95 3.48 4.73
CA GLY A 30 -18.11 4.07 3.40
C GLY A 30 -16.79 4.21 2.64
N ASN A 31 -15.70 3.62 3.16
CA ASN A 31 -14.41 3.63 2.50
C ASN A 31 -14.47 2.85 1.18
N LEU A 32 -13.75 3.36 0.18
CA LEU A 32 -13.56 2.66 -1.08
C LEU A 32 -12.55 1.52 -0.89
N HIS A 33 -12.97 0.30 -1.21
CA HIS A 33 -12.14 -0.91 -1.07
C HIS A 33 -11.68 -1.46 -2.42
N SER A 34 -12.37 -1.11 -3.51
CA SER A 34 -11.92 -1.39 -4.87
C SER A 34 -12.62 -0.50 -5.87
N LEU A 35 -11.92 -0.20 -6.96
CA LEU A 35 -12.39 0.60 -8.07
C LEU A 35 -12.13 -0.14 -9.38
N TYR A 36 -13.18 -0.27 -10.18
CA TYR A 36 -13.06 -0.76 -11.55
C TYR A 36 -13.65 0.25 -12.50
N HIS A 37 -12.89 0.55 -13.54
CA HIS A 37 -13.36 1.26 -14.71
C HIS A 37 -13.18 0.39 -15.95
N PRO A 38 -14.17 0.32 -16.84
CA PRO A 38 -14.03 -0.44 -18.08
C PRO A 38 -12.96 0.19 -18.99
N ASP A 39 -12.90 1.52 -19.07
CA ASP A 39 -12.09 2.23 -20.06
C ASP A 39 -10.72 2.70 -19.53
N ARG A 40 -10.45 2.54 -18.24
CA ARG A 40 -9.16 2.87 -17.62
C ARG A 40 -8.75 1.85 -16.58
N VAL A 41 -7.44 1.60 -16.50
CA VAL A 41 -6.88 0.68 -15.51
C VAL A 41 -6.49 1.41 -14.24
N LEU A 42 -5.81 2.54 -14.38
CA LEU A 42 -5.34 3.35 -13.27
C LEU A 42 -6.50 4.07 -12.58
N THR A 43 -6.43 4.12 -11.24
CA THR A 43 -7.49 4.66 -10.39
C THR A 43 -7.32 6.14 -10.11
N GLY A 44 -6.10 6.66 -10.20
CA GLY A 44 -5.70 7.98 -9.70
C GLY A 44 -5.50 8.03 -8.19
N CYS A 45 -5.40 6.87 -7.52
CA CYS A 45 -5.29 6.75 -6.05
C CYS A 45 -4.03 5.95 -5.67
N TYR A 46 -3.79 5.75 -4.37
CA TYR A 46 -2.59 5.07 -3.86
C TYR A 46 -2.37 3.65 -4.42
N TRP A 47 -3.42 2.93 -4.85
CA TRP A 47 -3.28 1.62 -5.49
C TRP A 47 -2.39 1.65 -6.73
N ASP A 48 -2.38 2.75 -7.48
CA ASP A 48 -1.52 2.92 -8.65
C ASP A 48 -0.05 2.95 -8.24
N VAL A 49 0.28 3.50 -7.06
CA VAL A 49 1.63 3.46 -6.50
C VAL A 49 2.00 2.05 -6.06
N LEU A 50 1.11 1.32 -5.40
CA LEU A 50 1.36 -0.09 -5.04
C LEU A 50 1.65 -0.94 -6.29
N ALA A 51 0.94 -0.66 -7.39
CA ALA A 51 1.13 -1.32 -8.68
C ALA A 51 2.48 -1.01 -9.36
N THR A 52 3.27 -0.05 -8.85
CA THR A 52 4.62 0.23 -9.38
C THR A 52 5.69 -0.72 -8.88
N LEU A 53 5.43 -1.53 -7.84
CA LEU A 53 6.41 -2.45 -7.23
C LEU A 53 7.22 -3.28 -8.26
N PRO A 54 6.63 -3.84 -9.34
CA PRO A 54 7.39 -4.59 -10.35
C PRO A 54 8.55 -3.79 -10.98
N SER A 55 8.51 -2.46 -11.01
CA SER A 55 9.62 -1.64 -11.54
C SER A 55 10.85 -1.61 -10.62
N LEU A 56 10.74 -2.17 -9.42
CA LEU A 56 11.71 -2.03 -8.32
C LEU A 56 12.24 -3.35 -7.80
N VAL A 57 11.68 -4.46 -8.31
CA VAL A 57 11.99 -5.80 -7.86
C VAL A 57 12.26 -6.70 -9.06
N PRO A 58 13.10 -7.74 -8.91
CA PRO A 58 13.32 -8.72 -9.96
C PRO A 58 12.00 -9.39 -10.41
N PRO A 59 11.91 -9.80 -11.68
CA PRO A 59 10.83 -10.67 -12.14
C PRO A 59 10.67 -11.90 -11.24
N GLY A 60 9.43 -12.26 -10.94
CA GLY A 60 9.11 -13.37 -10.05
C GLY A 60 7.76 -13.21 -9.37
N PRO A 61 7.45 -14.10 -8.42
CA PRO A 61 6.19 -14.07 -7.69
C PRO A 61 6.08 -12.82 -6.81
N LEU A 62 4.91 -12.18 -6.84
CA LEU A 62 4.57 -11.05 -5.99
C LEU A 62 3.52 -11.48 -4.96
N GLY A 63 3.76 -11.22 -3.68
CA GLY A 63 2.76 -11.42 -2.63
C GLY A 63 1.91 -10.15 -2.47
N LEU A 64 0.59 -10.26 -2.54
CA LEU A 64 -0.34 -9.17 -2.23
C LEU A 64 -1.18 -9.56 -1.01
N LEU A 65 -0.89 -8.92 0.13
CA LEU A 65 -1.56 -9.16 1.40
C LEU A 65 -2.63 -8.09 1.59
N GLY A 66 -3.90 -8.47 1.45
CA GLY A 66 -4.98 -7.52 1.26
C GLY A 66 -5.25 -7.33 -0.23
N LEU A 67 -5.79 -8.37 -0.85
CA LEU A 67 -6.09 -8.39 -2.28
C LEU A 67 -7.27 -7.47 -2.62
N GLY A 68 -8.20 -7.27 -1.68
CA GLY A 68 -9.48 -6.62 -1.95
C GLY A 68 -10.15 -7.34 -3.11
N ALA A 69 -10.67 -6.57 -4.06
CA ALA A 69 -11.29 -7.13 -5.26
C ALA A 69 -10.45 -6.97 -6.54
N GLY A 70 -9.12 -6.95 -6.40
CA GLY A 70 -8.21 -7.13 -7.52
C GLY A 70 -7.79 -5.85 -8.27
N THR A 71 -7.97 -4.68 -7.66
CA THR A 71 -7.55 -3.38 -8.24
C THR A 71 -6.05 -3.38 -8.60
N VAL A 72 -5.18 -3.70 -7.62
CA VAL A 72 -3.72 -3.68 -7.79
C VAL A 72 -3.23 -4.74 -8.80
N PRO A 73 -3.65 -6.02 -8.73
CA PRO A 73 -3.28 -7.02 -9.73
C PRO A 73 -3.70 -6.64 -11.15
N ARG A 74 -4.88 -6.01 -11.33
CA ARG A 74 -5.33 -5.53 -12.63
C ARG A 74 -4.39 -4.44 -13.18
N ALA A 75 -3.98 -3.50 -12.33
CA ALA A 75 -3.00 -2.48 -12.71
C ALA A 75 -1.65 -3.07 -13.07
N ILE A 76 -1.15 -4.02 -12.28
CA ILE A 76 0.10 -4.72 -12.57
C ILE A 76 0.02 -5.45 -13.92
N ALA A 77 -1.04 -6.24 -14.15
CA ALA A 77 -1.23 -7.04 -15.35
C ALA A 77 -1.37 -6.20 -16.64
N ALA A 78 -1.85 -4.96 -16.55
CA ALA A 78 -1.98 -4.07 -17.70
C ALA A 78 -0.64 -3.40 -18.11
N HIS A 79 0.34 -3.39 -17.22
CA HIS A 79 1.54 -2.56 -17.35
C HIS A 79 2.83 -3.37 -17.37
N PHE A 80 2.82 -4.57 -16.78
CA PHE A 80 3.97 -5.46 -16.71
C PHE A 80 3.66 -6.79 -17.38
N ARG A 81 4.72 -7.50 -17.78
CA ARG A 81 4.58 -8.88 -18.27
C ARG A 81 4.16 -9.75 -17.10
N CYS A 82 2.95 -10.27 -17.17
CA CYS A 82 2.41 -11.16 -16.16
C CYS A 82 1.84 -12.43 -16.79
N GLY A 83 1.83 -13.51 -16.02
CA GLY A 83 1.34 -14.81 -16.43
C GLY A 83 2.43 -15.88 -16.46
N PRO A 84 2.06 -17.14 -16.71
CA PRO A 84 3.03 -18.22 -16.87
C PRO A 84 3.96 -17.87 -18.03
N GLY A 85 5.26 -17.73 -17.74
CA GLY A 85 6.27 -17.62 -18.78
C GLY A 85 6.17 -18.82 -19.72
N GLY A 86 6.42 -18.62 -21.01
CA GLY A 86 6.67 -19.75 -21.90
C GLY A 86 7.85 -20.57 -21.40
N ASP A 87 8.02 -21.80 -21.87
CA ASP A 87 9.12 -22.69 -21.45
C ASP A 87 10.47 -21.96 -21.49
N GLY A 88 11.00 -21.62 -20.30
CA GLY A 88 12.29 -20.94 -20.11
C GLY A 88 12.26 -19.42 -19.88
N ASP A 89 11.09 -18.76 -19.87
CA ASP A 89 10.98 -17.31 -19.63
C ASP A 89 10.75 -16.99 -18.13
N SER A 90 11.85 -16.72 -17.42
CA SER A 90 11.83 -16.27 -16.01
C SER A 90 11.58 -14.76 -15.85
N SER A 91 11.16 -14.04 -16.90
CA SER A 91 11.03 -12.58 -16.89
C SER A 91 9.60 -12.05 -16.62
N SER A 92 8.67 -12.92 -16.22
CA SER A 92 7.27 -12.58 -15.96
C SER A 92 6.94 -12.53 -14.46
N TYR A 93 6.00 -11.67 -14.07
CA TYR A 93 5.43 -11.63 -12.73
C TYR A 93 4.17 -12.50 -12.62
N VAL A 94 3.92 -13.04 -11.44
CA VAL A 94 2.63 -13.63 -11.07
C VAL A 94 2.24 -13.11 -9.70
N VAL A 95 1.03 -12.56 -9.58
CA VAL A 95 0.55 -12.06 -8.30
C VAL A 95 -0.13 -13.18 -7.53
N HIS A 96 0.29 -13.42 -6.29
CA HIS A 96 -0.36 -14.28 -5.32
C HIS A 96 -1.07 -13.40 -4.28
N GLY A 97 -2.40 -13.32 -4.36
CA GLY A 97 -3.20 -12.41 -3.54
C GLY A 97 -3.96 -13.12 -2.43
N TRP A 98 -3.85 -12.62 -1.20
CA TRP A 98 -4.64 -13.06 -0.05
C TRP A 98 -5.76 -12.08 0.28
N GLU A 99 -6.97 -12.60 0.36
CA GLU A 99 -8.16 -11.88 0.85
C GLU A 99 -8.81 -12.69 1.99
N LEU A 100 -9.15 -12.03 3.10
CA LEU A 100 -9.77 -12.70 4.23
C LEU A 100 -11.24 -13.02 3.95
N ASP A 101 -11.96 -12.12 3.30
CA ASP A 101 -13.40 -12.25 3.06
C ASP A 101 -13.72 -12.96 1.73
N PRO A 102 -14.29 -14.18 1.75
CA PRO A 102 -14.69 -14.88 0.53
C PRO A 102 -15.76 -14.12 -0.28
N GLY A 103 -16.57 -13.27 0.35
CA GLY A 103 -17.54 -12.41 -0.32
C GLY A 103 -16.88 -11.35 -1.18
N VAL A 104 -15.77 -10.76 -0.73
CA VAL A 104 -14.96 -9.81 -1.50
C VAL A 104 -14.34 -10.51 -2.70
N VAL A 105 -13.76 -11.70 -2.51
CA VAL A 105 -13.22 -12.52 -3.60
C VAL A 105 -14.30 -12.83 -4.65
N MET A 106 -15.48 -13.25 -4.20
CA MET A 106 -16.61 -13.55 -5.08
C MET A 106 -17.05 -12.31 -5.87
N ALA A 107 -17.18 -11.16 -5.21
CA ALA A 107 -17.52 -9.89 -5.87
C ALA A 107 -16.46 -9.49 -6.90
N GLY A 108 -15.18 -9.63 -6.57
CA GLY A 108 -14.08 -9.33 -7.48
C GLY A 108 -14.08 -10.20 -8.74
N ARG A 109 -14.38 -11.49 -8.58
CA ARG A 109 -14.54 -12.44 -9.71
C ARG A 109 -15.73 -12.10 -10.59
N MET A 110 -16.89 -11.79 -10.00
CA MET A 110 -18.12 -11.52 -10.75
C MET A 110 -18.11 -10.14 -11.44
N TYR A 111 -17.50 -9.15 -10.80
CA TYR A 111 -17.75 -7.75 -11.15
C TYR A 111 -16.49 -6.92 -11.41
N LEU A 112 -15.29 -7.32 -11.00
CA LEU A 112 -14.11 -6.43 -11.02
C LEU A 112 -12.94 -6.99 -11.83
N GLY A 113 -13.17 -8.05 -12.60
CA GLY A 113 -12.22 -8.58 -13.58
C GLY A 113 -11.24 -9.63 -13.04
N MET A 114 -11.33 -10.00 -11.75
CA MET A 114 -10.40 -11.00 -11.17
C MET A 114 -10.49 -12.36 -11.86
N ALA A 115 -11.69 -12.78 -12.29
CA ALA A 115 -11.86 -14.08 -12.95
C ALA A 115 -11.09 -14.20 -14.27
N GLU A 116 -10.84 -13.07 -14.95
CA GLU A 116 -10.01 -13.05 -16.15
C GLU A 116 -8.51 -13.14 -15.80
N LEU A 117 -8.06 -12.42 -14.78
CA LEU A 117 -6.68 -12.47 -14.28
C LEU A 117 -6.28 -13.86 -13.78
N GLU A 118 -7.21 -14.58 -13.12
CA GLU A 118 -6.98 -15.97 -12.70
C GLU A 118 -6.86 -16.91 -13.91
N ARG A 119 -7.72 -16.73 -14.92
CA ARG A 119 -7.73 -17.57 -16.13
C ARG A 119 -6.49 -17.36 -17.00
N SER A 120 -5.96 -16.14 -17.06
CA SER A 120 -4.72 -15.81 -17.76
C SER A 120 -3.46 -16.18 -16.95
N GLY A 121 -3.62 -16.68 -15.72
CA GLY A 121 -2.51 -17.05 -14.84
C GLY A 121 -1.73 -15.85 -14.30
N GLN A 122 -2.29 -14.64 -14.37
CA GLN A 122 -1.66 -13.41 -13.88
C GLN A 122 -1.89 -13.22 -12.36
N LEU A 123 -2.96 -13.83 -11.83
CA LEU A 123 -3.34 -13.78 -10.42
C LEU A 123 -3.67 -15.19 -9.90
N VAL A 124 -3.13 -15.54 -8.73
CA VAL A 124 -3.55 -16.68 -7.92
C VAL A 124 -4.19 -16.15 -6.66
N VAL A 125 -5.45 -16.53 -6.40
CA VAL A 125 -6.22 -16.02 -5.27
C VAL A 125 -6.26 -17.05 -4.14
N TYR A 126 -5.95 -16.60 -2.93
CA TYR A 126 -6.06 -17.35 -1.69
C TYR A 126 -7.07 -16.67 -0.77
N THR A 127 -8.02 -17.43 -0.26
CA THR A 127 -8.94 -16.94 0.78
C THR A 127 -8.41 -17.34 2.15
N GLY A 128 -8.10 -16.37 3.00
CA GLY A 128 -7.61 -16.62 4.35
C GLY A 128 -6.78 -15.48 4.92
N ASP A 129 -6.28 -15.68 6.15
CA ASP A 129 -5.44 -14.71 6.86
C ASP A 129 -4.09 -14.54 6.16
N ALA A 130 -3.84 -13.33 5.66
CA ALA A 130 -2.60 -12.95 4.98
C ALA A 130 -1.38 -12.87 5.91
N LEU A 131 -1.59 -12.73 7.23
CA LEU A 131 -0.53 -12.72 8.23
C LEU A 131 -0.17 -14.13 8.73
N ALA A 132 -0.99 -15.14 8.42
CA ALA A 132 -0.68 -16.53 8.77
C ALA A 132 0.65 -16.99 8.14
N PRO A 133 1.44 -17.86 8.81
CA PRO A 133 2.68 -18.41 8.25
C PRO A 133 2.49 -19.14 6.91
N THR A 134 1.30 -19.67 6.68
CA THR A 134 0.90 -20.36 5.45
C THR A 134 0.64 -19.42 4.27
N ALA A 135 0.56 -18.10 4.50
CA ALA A 135 0.49 -17.10 3.44
C ALA A 135 1.88 -16.83 2.86
N SER A 136 2.45 -17.87 2.26
CA SER A 136 3.79 -17.92 1.66
C SER A 136 3.81 -18.90 0.49
N ILE A 137 4.88 -18.87 -0.30
CA ILE A 137 5.13 -19.81 -1.40
C ILE A 137 6.53 -20.39 -1.29
N PRO A 138 6.80 -21.58 -1.87
CA PRO A 138 8.15 -22.08 -2.00
C PRO A 138 9.05 -21.09 -2.75
N GLY A 139 10.24 -20.80 -2.19
CA GLY A 139 11.21 -19.87 -2.78
C GLY A 139 11.01 -18.39 -2.41
N GLY A 140 9.87 -18.02 -1.83
CA GLY A 140 9.56 -16.65 -1.43
C GLY A 140 9.16 -15.72 -2.58
N PHE A 141 8.81 -14.48 -2.23
CA PHE A 141 8.35 -13.46 -3.17
C PHE A 141 9.46 -12.50 -3.58
N SER A 142 9.58 -12.15 -4.86
CA SER A 142 10.48 -11.07 -5.28
C SER A 142 9.98 -9.71 -4.81
N GLY A 143 8.67 -9.56 -4.60
CA GLY A 143 8.08 -8.37 -4.01
C GLY A 143 6.88 -8.69 -3.14
N ILE A 144 6.69 -7.95 -2.04
CA ILE A 144 5.49 -8.03 -1.21
C ILE A 144 4.78 -6.68 -1.17
N ILE A 145 3.47 -6.69 -1.35
CA ILE A 145 2.56 -5.56 -1.18
C ILE A 145 1.71 -5.83 0.06
N VAL A 146 1.66 -4.89 1.00
CA VAL A 146 0.84 -4.99 2.22
C VAL A 146 -0.21 -3.88 2.21
N ASP A 147 -1.49 -4.24 2.18
CA ASP A 147 -2.64 -3.32 2.17
C ASP A 147 -3.75 -3.88 3.10
N LEU A 148 -3.41 -4.01 4.39
CA LEU A 148 -4.24 -4.74 5.36
C LEU A 148 -4.94 -3.80 6.34
N PHE A 149 -6.27 -3.74 6.22
CA PHE A 149 -7.14 -2.93 7.06
C PHE A 149 -8.35 -3.74 7.55
N SER A 150 -8.86 -3.38 8.71
CA SER A 150 -10.13 -3.89 9.22
C SER A 150 -10.94 -2.73 9.76
N LYS A 151 -12.17 -2.58 9.27
CA LYS A 151 -13.08 -1.49 9.66
C LYS A 151 -12.45 -0.09 9.47
N GLY A 152 -11.70 0.08 8.39
CA GLY A 152 -10.97 1.33 8.09
C GLY A 152 -9.76 1.61 8.99
N CYS A 153 -9.33 0.66 9.82
CA CYS A 153 -8.17 0.81 10.70
C CYS A 153 -7.05 -0.16 10.31
N LEU A 154 -5.80 0.29 10.47
CA LEU A 154 -4.61 -0.56 10.33
C LEU A 154 -4.71 -1.72 11.33
N LEU A 155 -4.30 -2.92 10.91
CA LEU A 155 -4.29 -4.09 11.80
C LEU A 155 -3.29 -3.88 12.96
N PRO A 156 -3.68 -4.10 14.23
CA PRO A 156 -2.77 -3.99 15.38
C PRO A 156 -1.51 -4.87 15.25
N GLN A 157 -1.62 -6.01 14.58
CA GLN A 157 -0.48 -6.89 14.33
C GLN A 157 0.64 -6.19 13.55
N LEU A 158 0.32 -5.18 12.74
CA LEU A 158 1.32 -4.41 11.99
C LEU A 158 2.07 -3.39 12.86
N THR A 159 1.67 -3.15 14.12
CA THR A 159 2.50 -2.40 15.08
C THR A 159 3.55 -3.27 15.74
N GLU A 160 3.52 -4.60 15.51
CA GLU A 160 4.42 -5.56 16.13
C GLU A 160 5.61 -5.89 15.23
N ARG A 161 6.82 -5.76 15.77
CA ARG A 161 8.08 -6.11 15.09
C ARG A 161 8.06 -7.53 14.53
N ALA A 162 7.56 -8.50 15.29
CA ALA A 162 7.53 -9.91 14.90
C ALA A 162 6.73 -10.16 13.61
N THR A 163 5.70 -9.36 13.35
CA THR A 163 4.93 -9.42 12.11
C THR A 163 5.80 -9.03 10.92
N TRP A 164 6.55 -7.94 11.03
CA TRP A 164 7.47 -7.50 9.97
C TRP A 164 8.64 -8.47 9.77
N GLU A 165 9.15 -9.10 10.83
CA GLU A 165 10.17 -10.17 10.71
C GLU A 165 9.62 -11.37 9.94
N SER A 166 8.39 -11.79 10.24
CA SER A 166 7.68 -12.83 9.49
C SER A 166 7.52 -12.44 8.02
N LEU A 167 7.10 -11.21 7.71
CA LEU A 167 6.97 -10.73 6.32
C LEU A 167 8.32 -10.66 5.59
N ARG A 168 9.38 -10.15 6.24
CA ARG A 168 10.74 -10.13 5.68
C ARG A 168 11.21 -11.54 5.33
N SER A 169 10.90 -12.54 6.17
CA SER A 169 11.27 -13.94 5.92
C SER A 169 10.58 -14.58 4.72
N ARG A 170 9.49 -14.00 4.21
CA ARG A 170 8.75 -14.47 3.03
C ARG A 170 9.28 -13.88 1.72
N LEU A 171 10.15 -12.88 1.78
CA LEU A 171 10.85 -12.39 0.59
C LEU A 171 11.82 -13.46 0.09
N ALA A 172 11.93 -13.58 -1.23
CA ALA A 172 12.93 -14.43 -1.86
C ALA A 172 14.33 -13.94 -1.48
N PRO A 173 15.29 -14.85 -1.19
CA PRO A 173 16.65 -14.49 -0.81
C PRO A 173 17.49 -14.08 -2.05
N ILE A 174 16.96 -13.18 -2.87
CA ILE A 174 17.61 -12.63 -4.08
C ILE A 174 17.81 -11.12 -3.92
N PRO A 175 18.93 -10.56 -4.42
CA PRO A 175 19.16 -9.12 -4.41
C PRO A 175 18.03 -8.36 -5.10
N GLY A 176 17.60 -7.25 -4.49
CA GLY A 176 16.53 -6.42 -5.02
C GLY A 176 15.12 -6.86 -4.65
N SER A 177 14.94 -7.90 -3.83
CA SER A 177 13.60 -8.19 -3.28
C SER A 177 13.18 -7.09 -2.30
N ARG A 178 11.94 -6.60 -2.43
CA ARG A 178 11.45 -5.46 -1.63
C ARG A 178 10.01 -5.65 -1.16
N LEU A 179 9.63 -4.87 -0.16
CA LEU A 179 8.27 -4.75 0.32
C LEU A 179 7.80 -3.30 0.16
N ILE A 180 6.54 -3.13 -0.25
CA ILE A 180 5.80 -1.87 -0.17
C ILE A 180 4.55 -2.08 0.70
N ALA A 181 4.27 -1.14 1.60
CA ALA A 181 3.13 -1.22 2.52
C ALA A 181 2.33 0.07 2.51
N ASN A 182 1.01 -0.03 2.49
CA ASN A 182 0.12 1.02 2.93
C ASN A 182 -0.08 0.91 4.45
N LEU A 183 0.36 1.93 5.19
CA LEU A 183 0.18 2.01 6.64
C LEU A 183 -1.02 2.87 7.05
N GLY A 184 -1.78 3.37 6.08
CA GLY A 184 -3.00 4.15 6.33
C GLY A 184 -2.68 5.60 6.64
N GLN A 185 -3.45 6.20 7.54
CA GLN A 185 -3.47 7.65 7.70
C GLN A 185 -2.10 8.24 8.06
N ALA A 186 -1.71 9.27 7.31
CA ALA A 186 -0.51 10.02 7.60
C ALA A 186 -0.52 10.58 9.03
N PRO A 187 0.65 10.70 9.69
CA PRO A 187 0.79 11.35 10.99
C PRO A 187 0.58 12.87 10.86
N ALA A 188 -0.61 13.30 10.45
CA ALA A 188 -1.00 14.70 10.37
C ALA A 188 -1.54 15.19 11.72
N ALA A 189 -1.80 16.51 11.80
CA ALA A 189 -2.33 17.18 12.99
C ALA A 189 -3.81 16.82 13.24
N ALA A 190 -4.07 15.55 13.55
CA ALA A 190 -5.36 15.10 14.04
C ALA A 190 -5.61 15.70 15.44
N GLN A 191 -6.88 16.00 15.75
CA GLN A 191 -7.24 16.47 17.09
C GLN A 191 -6.94 15.38 18.12
N PRO A 192 -6.26 15.71 19.25
CA PRO A 192 -6.01 14.74 20.31
C PRO A 192 -7.30 14.03 20.76
N GLY A 193 -7.24 12.70 20.85
CA GLY A 193 -8.38 11.86 21.24
C GLY A 193 -9.39 11.55 20.12
N SER A 194 -9.18 12.04 18.90
CA SER A 194 -10.01 11.66 17.74
C SER A 194 -9.64 10.28 17.18
N PRO A 195 -10.55 9.59 16.45
CA PRO A 195 -10.22 8.36 15.72
C PRO A 195 -9.04 8.52 14.76
N ALA A 196 -8.92 9.69 14.11
CA ALA A 196 -7.80 10.01 13.23
C ALA A 196 -6.46 10.09 13.96
N ALA A 197 -6.45 10.58 15.22
CA ALA A 197 -5.24 10.60 16.04
C ALA A 197 -4.81 9.18 16.44
N ALA A 198 -5.75 8.29 16.73
CA ALA A 198 -5.45 6.88 17.01
C ALA A 198 -4.92 6.16 15.77
N ALA A 199 -5.50 6.41 14.59
CA ALA A 199 -5.01 5.87 13.33
C ALA A 199 -3.58 6.36 13.02
N ALA A 200 -3.33 7.67 13.11
CA ALA A 200 -1.99 8.26 12.96
C ALA A 200 -0.96 7.67 13.94
N GLN A 201 -1.37 7.42 15.19
CA GLN A 201 -0.52 6.75 16.17
C GLN A 201 -0.18 5.31 15.75
N ALA A 202 -1.17 4.54 15.30
CA ALA A 202 -0.95 3.18 14.80
C ALA A 202 -0.01 3.17 13.58
N THR A 203 -0.17 4.10 12.63
CA THR A 203 0.74 4.30 11.50
C THR A 203 2.18 4.55 11.99
N GLY A 204 2.37 5.41 12.99
CA GLY A 204 3.67 5.71 13.57
C GLY A 204 4.34 4.48 14.19
N LEU A 205 3.61 3.73 15.00
CA LEU A 205 4.10 2.49 15.63
C LEU A 205 4.45 1.43 14.59
N ALA A 206 3.60 1.25 13.56
CA ALA A 206 3.88 0.32 12.48
C ALA A 206 5.12 0.71 11.67
N LEU A 207 5.30 2.01 11.41
CA LEU A 207 6.51 2.52 10.75
C LEU A 207 7.77 2.26 11.59
N GLU A 208 7.72 2.49 12.90
CA GLU A 208 8.84 2.21 13.80
C GLU A 208 9.20 0.72 13.79
N ALA A 209 8.20 -0.16 13.97
CA ALA A 209 8.40 -1.61 13.95
C ALA A 209 8.98 -2.10 12.61
N LEU A 210 8.46 -1.60 11.48
CA LEU A 210 8.98 -1.92 10.15
C LEU A 210 10.44 -1.45 10.00
N ARG A 211 10.76 -0.23 10.44
CA ARG A 211 12.12 0.33 10.36
C ARG A 211 13.14 -0.46 11.14
N GLU A 212 12.78 -0.97 12.32
CA GLU A 212 13.67 -1.83 13.10
C GLU A 212 14.03 -3.11 12.34
N VAL A 213 13.05 -3.72 11.67
CA VAL A 213 13.26 -4.96 10.90
C VAL A 213 14.05 -4.74 9.62
N PHE A 214 13.85 -3.60 8.96
CA PHE A 214 14.54 -3.27 7.70
C PHE A 214 15.72 -2.31 7.91
N GLU A 215 16.27 -2.24 9.13
CA GLU A 215 17.53 -1.53 9.45
C GLU A 215 17.52 -0.05 9.03
N GLY A 216 16.34 0.59 9.05
CA GLY A 216 16.14 1.97 8.60
C GLY A 216 16.22 2.16 7.07
N GLU A 217 16.36 1.09 6.30
CA GLU A 217 16.28 1.10 4.85
C GLU A 217 14.84 1.20 4.36
N VAL A 218 14.22 2.35 4.62
CA VAL A 218 12.84 2.58 4.22
C VAL A 218 12.66 4.00 3.70
N SER A 219 11.82 4.12 2.70
CA SER A 219 11.38 5.41 2.16
C SER A 219 9.88 5.53 2.33
N MET A 220 9.40 6.75 2.54
CA MET A 220 8.00 7.07 2.77
C MET A 220 7.49 7.96 1.64
N LEU A 221 6.24 7.74 1.25
CA LEU A 221 5.50 8.59 0.34
C LEU A 221 4.07 8.76 0.87
N THR A 222 3.60 10.01 0.92
CA THR A 222 2.19 10.29 1.24
C THR A 222 1.43 10.52 -0.06
N VAL A 223 0.36 9.76 -0.26
CA VAL A 223 -0.58 9.93 -1.39
C VAL A 223 -1.98 10.08 -0.81
N GLU A 224 -2.61 11.23 -1.07
CA GLU A 224 -3.86 11.62 -0.41
C GLU A 224 -3.66 11.61 1.12
N GLU A 225 -4.41 10.78 1.84
CA GLU A 225 -4.27 10.57 3.28
C GLU A 225 -3.43 9.33 3.63
N ASN A 226 -2.99 8.54 2.64
CA ASN A 226 -2.31 7.26 2.86
C ASN A 226 -0.79 7.42 2.92
N THR A 227 -0.17 6.73 3.89
CA THR A 227 1.28 6.63 4.08
C THR A 227 1.77 5.33 3.50
N LEU A 228 2.52 5.42 2.41
CA LEU A 228 3.15 4.27 1.77
C LEU A 228 4.61 4.18 2.19
N ILE A 229 5.05 2.98 2.54
CA ILE A 229 6.44 2.69 2.94
C ILE A 229 7.04 1.67 1.99
N LEU A 230 8.24 1.94 1.49
CA LEU A 230 9.00 1.07 0.61
C LEU A 230 10.34 0.71 1.27
N THR A 231 10.66 -0.58 1.39
CA THR A 231 11.91 -1.07 1.98
C THR A 231 13.06 -1.06 0.98
N GLY A 232 14.32 -0.98 1.40
CA GLY A 232 15.53 -0.98 0.57
C GLY A 232 16.06 0.43 0.24
N PRO A 233 16.96 0.54 -0.75
CA PRO A 233 17.51 1.83 -1.19
C PRO A 233 16.41 2.81 -1.62
N THR A 234 16.56 4.09 -1.28
CA THR A 234 15.60 5.09 -1.80
C THR A 234 15.67 5.07 -3.31
N PRO A 235 14.54 4.83 -3.98
CA PRO A 235 14.51 4.91 -5.43
C PRO A 235 15.03 6.25 -5.96
N GLY A 236 16.17 6.23 -6.68
CA GLY A 236 16.68 7.41 -7.41
C GLY A 236 16.02 7.53 -8.79
N PRO A 237 16.06 8.66 -9.51
CA PRO A 237 15.40 8.83 -10.82
C PRO A 237 15.72 7.77 -11.90
N GLU A 238 16.83 7.04 -11.75
CA GLU A 238 17.27 5.98 -12.66
C GLU A 238 16.90 4.56 -12.18
N GLU A 239 16.83 4.33 -10.87
CA GLU A 239 16.27 3.10 -10.25
C GLU A 239 14.74 3.18 -10.11
N TRP A 240 14.22 4.41 -10.11
CA TRP A 240 12.84 4.87 -10.09
C TRP A 240 12.65 5.89 -11.20
N PRO A 241 12.37 5.40 -12.41
CA PRO A 241 12.14 4.00 -12.71
C PRO A 241 12.95 3.50 -13.90
N GLY A 242 13.46 2.27 -13.81
CA GLY A 242 13.53 1.46 -15.03
C GLY A 242 12.17 1.53 -15.73
N ARG A 243 12.11 1.79 -17.04
CA ARG A 243 10.91 2.21 -17.82
C ARG A 243 9.57 1.96 -17.09
N LEU A 244 9.10 2.93 -16.29
CA LEU A 244 7.70 2.94 -15.89
C LEU A 244 6.89 2.91 -17.20
N PRO A 245 5.91 2.01 -17.30
CA PRO A 245 4.99 2.00 -18.43
C PRO A 245 4.36 3.38 -18.58
N ASP A 246 4.09 3.81 -19.81
CA ASP A 246 3.71 5.20 -20.12
C ASP A 246 2.58 5.73 -19.22
N GLY A 247 1.61 4.88 -18.87
CA GLY A 247 0.51 5.22 -17.97
C GLY A 247 0.91 5.58 -16.53
N LEU A 248 2.02 5.03 -16.01
CA LEU A 248 2.46 5.22 -14.63
C LEU A 248 3.57 6.27 -14.48
N ARG A 249 4.16 6.76 -15.57
CA ARG A 249 5.30 7.70 -15.52
C ARG A 249 5.04 8.97 -14.73
N HIS A 250 3.79 9.42 -14.68
CA HIS A 250 3.39 10.57 -13.89
C HIS A 250 3.62 10.36 -12.38
N LEU A 251 3.74 9.12 -11.90
CA LEU A 251 4.11 8.81 -10.51
C LEU A 251 5.62 8.96 -10.24
N GLY A 252 6.45 9.08 -11.27
CA GLY A 252 7.91 9.22 -11.14
C GLY A 252 8.39 10.65 -10.88
N ALA A 253 7.59 11.68 -11.16
CA ALA A 253 8.05 13.07 -11.24
C ALA A 253 7.53 14.05 -10.15
N PRO A 254 6.41 13.79 -9.42
CA PRO A 254 5.97 14.65 -8.31
C PRO A 254 5.78 13.95 -6.95
N HIS A 255 5.96 12.63 -6.85
CA HIS A 255 5.85 11.87 -5.60
C HIS A 255 7.26 11.48 -5.13
N HIS A 256 7.90 12.36 -4.36
CA HIS A 256 9.26 12.08 -3.87
C HIS A 256 9.20 11.13 -2.68
N TRP A 257 9.81 9.97 -2.84
CA TRP A 257 10.09 9.06 -1.74
C TRP A 257 11.07 9.74 -0.78
N GLU A 258 10.63 10.05 0.42
CA GLU A 258 11.47 10.62 1.47
C GLU A 258 12.14 9.50 2.27
N ARG A 259 13.47 9.53 2.39
CA ARG A 259 14.16 8.62 3.31
C ARG A 259 13.71 8.93 4.74
N VAL A 260 13.22 7.93 5.45
CA VAL A 260 12.80 8.13 6.85
C VAL A 260 14.06 8.20 7.72
N ARG A 261 14.49 9.42 8.05
CA ARG A 261 15.70 9.65 8.86
C ARG A 261 15.52 9.15 10.30
N GLY A 262 16.60 8.61 10.89
CA GLY A 262 16.61 8.14 12.29
C GLY A 262 16.13 9.21 13.26
N GLY A 263 15.25 8.82 14.20
CA GLY A 263 14.71 9.73 15.20
C GLY A 263 15.79 10.19 16.18
N GLY A 264 16.15 11.48 16.11
CA GLY A 264 16.41 12.23 17.33
C GLY A 264 15.05 12.48 18.00
N ALA A 265 14.98 12.26 19.31
CA ALA A 265 13.79 12.48 20.11
C ALA A 265 13.06 13.77 19.70
N VAL A 266 11.74 13.67 19.48
CA VAL A 266 10.87 14.84 19.40
C VAL A 266 10.96 15.50 20.76
N ALA A 267 11.75 16.57 20.85
CA ALA A 267 11.77 17.42 22.03
C ALA A 267 10.37 18.03 22.15
N VAL A 268 9.57 17.46 23.05
CA VAL A 268 8.36 18.09 23.55
C VAL A 268 8.82 19.42 24.14
N GLY A 269 8.42 20.52 23.51
CA GLY A 269 8.64 21.88 23.98
C GLY A 269 7.97 22.07 25.33
N GLY A 270 8.67 21.69 26.41
CA GLY A 270 8.32 21.98 27.78
C GLY A 270 8.69 23.43 28.07
N GLY A 271 7.67 24.26 28.25
CA GLY A 271 7.79 25.69 28.50
C GLY A 271 8.81 26.01 29.60
N GLY A 272 9.66 27.00 29.31
CA GLY A 272 10.56 27.59 30.27
C GLY A 272 9.81 28.08 31.49
N ALA A 273 10.05 27.43 32.62
CA ALA A 273 9.74 27.98 33.93
C ALA A 273 10.57 29.26 34.10
N ARG A 274 9.87 30.39 34.26
CA ARG A 274 10.48 31.65 34.71
C ARG A 274 10.94 31.45 36.15
N THR A 275 12.22 31.22 36.35
CA THR A 275 12.88 31.45 37.64
C THR A 275 13.18 32.94 37.74
N GLY A 276 12.48 33.62 38.65
CA GLY A 276 12.80 34.98 39.02
C GLY A 276 14.13 35.05 39.77
N GLU A 277 14.85 36.14 39.59
CA GLU A 277 15.86 36.67 40.51
C GLU A 277 16.09 38.16 40.19
N PRO A 278 16.68 38.95 41.11
CA PRO A 278 16.03 40.16 41.61
C PRO A 278 16.67 41.46 41.13
N GLU A 279 15.92 42.55 41.28
CA GLU A 279 16.42 43.92 41.23
C GLU A 279 17.64 44.12 42.13
N ARG A 280 18.69 44.77 41.59
CA ARG A 280 19.57 45.70 42.33
C ARG A 280 20.48 46.49 41.38
N ARG A 281 20.31 47.83 41.44
CA ARG A 281 21.29 48.94 41.29
C ARG A 281 22.13 48.96 40.00
N LEU A 282 22.16 50.04 39.21
CA LEU A 282 22.36 51.47 39.51
C LEU A 282 21.52 52.33 38.57
#